data_AF-A0A7C5NX16-F1
#
_entry.id   AF-A0A7C5NX16-F1
#
_cell.length_a   1.000
_cell.length_b   1.000
_cell.length_c   1.000
_cell.angle_alpha   90.00
_cell.angle_beta   90.00
_cell.angle_gamma   90.00
#
_symmetry.space_group_name_H-M   'P 1'
#
loop_
_entity.id
_entity.type
_entity.pdbx_description
1 polymer ?
#
loop_
_entity_poly.entity_id
_entity_poly.type
_entity_poly.pdbx_seq_one_letter_code
_entity_poly.pdbx_strand_id
1 'polypeptide(L)'
;MIFGPVPSRRLGNSLGINNIPPKECSYSCVYCQLGNTLKLEINRKEYYKTEEIVNAIDSHLSSLKSDKKIDYITFVPDGEPTLDINLGKTILASKQFGIKIAVITNASHIWIPEVQNDLLPADWVSLKIDTVDESIWHKIDRPHGSLKLEKILNGISYFSKIYTNFLVTETMLTNNYNSDRNSLEKTAEFIATINPKISYLTIPTRPPAVKEVIAPDVEKLNNAYQIFTANKLKVELLLGYEGNEFSATGNFIEDILNITAVHPMRKDAVENLLKKDKSNWSIVEKLLDEKELMEIKYNENYFYLRNLKKWRNSN
;
A
#
# COMPACT_ATOMS: atom_id res chain seq x y z
N MET A 1 -6.58 2.50 13.26
CA MET A 1 -6.34 1.09 12.90
C MET A 1 -7.08 0.75 11.61
N ILE A 2 -8.39 0.93 11.58
CA ILE A 2 -9.21 0.77 10.38
C ILE A 2 -9.39 2.13 9.69
N PHE A 3 -9.48 2.16 8.36
CA PHE A 3 -9.72 3.39 7.59
C PHE A 3 -10.55 3.12 6.34
N GLY A 4 -11.23 4.16 5.85
CA GLY A 4 -12.08 4.06 4.66
C GLY A 4 -13.54 3.72 4.98
N PRO A 5 -14.29 3.09 4.05
CA PRO A 5 -13.82 2.59 2.77
C PRO A 5 -13.33 3.70 1.84
N VAL A 6 -12.29 3.41 1.07
CA VAL A 6 -11.68 4.31 0.08
C VAL A 6 -11.80 3.73 -1.33
N PRO A 7 -11.92 4.57 -2.37
CA PRO A 7 -11.92 4.11 -3.74
C PRO A 7 -10.51 3.60 -4.10
N SER A 8 -10.41 2.30 -4.32
CA SER A 8 -9.18 1.64 -4.76
C SER A 8 -9.11 1.62 -6.27
N ARG A 9 -7.94 1.94 -6.82
CA ARG A 9 -7.62 1.74 -8.25
C ARG A 9 -7.73 0.28 -8.72
N ARG A 10 -7.77 -0.70 -7.80
CA ARG A 10 -7.68 -2.13 -8.09
C ARG A 10 -8.91 -2.91 -7.61
N LEU A 11 -9.49 -2.51 -6.48
CA LEU A 11 -10.39 -3.35 -5.69
C LEU A 11 -11.79 -2.76 -5.49
N GLY A 12 -12.16 -1.69 -6.22
CA GLY A 12 -13.44 -1.01 -5.98
C GLY A 12 -13.43 -0.25 -4.65
N ASN A 13 -14.49 -0.36 -3.84
CA ASN A 13 -14.52 0.27 -2.52
C ASN A 13 -13.88 -0.66 -1.48
N SER A 14 -12.74 -0.26 -0.91
CA SER A 14 -12.00 -1.09 0.03
C SER A 14 -11.93 -0.45 1.41
N LEU A 15 -12.22 -1.24 2.45
CA LEU A 15 -11.87 -0.93 3.84
C LEU A 15 -10.41 -1.31 4.07
N GLY A 16 -9.60 -0.42 4.64
CA GLY A 16 -8.19 -0.67 4.89
C GLY A 16 -7.89 -1.03 6.34
N ILE A 17 -6.95 -1.95 6.55
CA ILE A 17 -6.47 -2.39 7.86
C ILE A 17 -5.00 -2.02 8.01
N ASN A 18 -4.69 -1.24 9.04
CA ASN A 18 -3.34 -1.14 9.61
C ASN A 18 -3.16 -2.20 10.70
N ASN A 19 -2.70 -3.40 10.33
CA ASN A 19 -2.43 -4.48 11.28
C ASN A 19 -1.05 -4.34 11.97
N ILE A 20 -0.30 -3.29 11.63
CA ILE A 20 0.95 -2.91 12.28
C ILE A 20 1.03 -1.38 12.44
N PRO A 21 1.82 -0.86 13.40
CA PRO A 21 2.06 0.56 13.56
C PRO A 21 2.80 1.17 12.36
N PRO A 22 2.60 2.47 12.11
CA PRO A 22 3.27 3.16 11.02
C PRO A 22 4.79 3.16 11.15
N LYS A 23 5.44 3.05 9.98
CA LYS A 23 6.90 3.06 9.81
C LYS A 23 7.63 1.85 10.37
N GLU A 24 6.95 0.72 10.57
CA GLU A 24 7.58 -0.59 10.75
C GLU A 24 7.55 -1.33 9.41
N CYS A 25 8.66 -1.28 8.69
CA CYS A 25 8.76 -1.86 7.36
C CYS A 25 10.14 -2.48 7.17
N SER A 26 10.21 -3.51 6.35
CA SER A 26 11.46 -4.14 5.92
C SER A 26 12.22 -3.31 4.88
N TYR A 27 11.55 -2.36 4.23
CA TYR A 27 12.06 -1.48 3.17
C TYR A 27 11.95 0.00 3.56
N SER A 28 12.73 0.85 2.88
CA SER A 28 12.66 2.32 2.97
C SER A 28 12.61 2.92 1.56
N CYS A 29 11.63 2.46 0.77
CA CYS A 29 11.52 2.77 -0.66
C CYS A 29 11.56 4.29 -0.91
N VAL A 30 12.32 4.69 -1.93
CA VAL A 30 12.56 6.11 -2.26
C VAL A 30 11.28 6.86 -2.65
N TYR A 31 10.29 6.15 -3.17
CA TYR A 31 8.98 6.67 -3.55
C TYR A 31 7.92 6.53 -2.44
N CYS A 32 8.27 6.01 -1.25
CA CYS A 32 7.29 5.75 -0.20
C CYS A 32 6.56 7.04 0.19
N GLN A 33 5.24 7.07 0.01
CA GLN A 33 4.41 8.25 0.27
C GLN A 33 4.33 8.65 1.74
N LEU A 34 4.73 7.74 2.63
CA LEU A 34 4.79 7.99 4.07
C LEU A 34 6.08 8.73 4.46
N GLY A 35 7.05 8.86 3.56
CA GLY A 35 8.41 9.35 3.83
C GLY A 35 9.41 8.22 4.13
N ASN A 36 10.61 8.55 4.59
CA ASN A 36 11.62 7.55 4.96
C ASN A 36 11.12 6.63 6.10
N THR A 37 11.52 5.36 6.08
CA THR A 37 11.27 4.43 7.18
C THR A 37 12.12 4.83 8.39
N LEU A 38 11.51 4.86 9.58
CA LEU A 38 12.19 5.26 10.82
C LEU A 38 12.94 4.09 11.46
N LYS A 39 12.39 2.88 11.33
CA LYS A 39 12.98 1.64 11.84
C LYS A 39 12.77 0.53 10.81
N LEU A 40 13.86 0.05 10.22
CA LEU A 40 13.81 -1.14 9.38
C LEU A 40 13.68 -2.37 10.28
N GLU A 41 12.65 -3.17 10.05
CA GLU A 41 12.36 -4.38 10.85
C GLU A 41 12.20 -5.58 9.92
N ILE A 42 12.75 -6.72 10.36
CA ILE A 42 12.62 -8.00 9.65
C ILE A 42 12.13 -9.12 10.58
N ASN A 43 12.19 -8.93 11.89
CA ASN A 43 11.72 -9.93 12.83
C ASN A 43 10.22 -9.80 12.97
N ARG A 44 9.52 -10.89 12.69
CA ARG A 44 8.08 -10.95 12.87
C ARG A 44 7.75 -10.96 14.36
N LYS A 45 6.75 -10.20 14.77
CA LYS A 45 6.27 -10.15 16.16
C LYS A 45 4.76 -9.87 16.20
N GLU A 46 4.17 -10.04 17.37
CA GLU A 46 2.81 -9.57 17.59
C GLU A 46 2.80 -8.05 17.68
N TYR A 47 1.89 -7.41 16.95
CA TYR A 47 1.66 -5.97 16.99
C TYR A 47 0.33 -5.63 17.67
N TYR A 48 -0.73 -6.33 17.27
CA TYR A 48 -2.04 -6.27 17.86
C TYR A 48 -2.59 -7.69 18.01
N LYS A 49 -3.52 -7.87 18.94
CA LYS A 49 -4.26 -9.13 19.05
C LYS A 49 -5.25 -9.24 17.89
N THR A 50 -5.49 -10.46 17.42
CA THR A 50 -6.48 -10.70 16.35
C THR A 50 -7.86 -10.16 16.72
N GLU A 51 -8.28 -10.35 17.98
CA GLU A 51 -9.58 -9.87 18.46
C GLU A 51 -9.68 -8.33 18.43
N GLU A 52 -8.57 -7.62 18.67
CA GLU A 52 -8.54 -6.16 18.63
C GLU A 52 -8.82 -5.65 17.22
N ILE A 53 -8.15 -6.22 16.21
CA ILE A 53 -8.36 -5.84 14.81
C ILE A 53 -9.78 -6.20 14.36
N VAL A 54 -10.25 -7.39 14.71
CA VAL A 54 -11.59 -7.86 14.33
C VAL A 54 -12.69 -6.99 14.94
N ASN A 55 -12.59 -6.66 16.23
CA ASN A 55 -13.54 -5.77 16.89
C ASN A 55 -13.50 -4.35 16.31
N ALA A 56 -12.32 -3.87 15.91
CA ALA A 56 -12.18 -2.59 15.24
C ALA A 56 -12.83 -2.59 13.86
N ILE A 57 -12.74 -3.70 13.09
CA ILE A 57 -13.45 -3.86 11.82
C ILE A 57 -14.95 -3.82 12.06
N ASP A 58 -15.47 -4.62 12.99
CA ASP A 58 -16.90 -4.70 13.29
C ASP A 58 -17.48 -3.34 13.72
N SER A 59 -16.77 -2.65 14.62
CA SER A 59 -17.15 -1.32 15.09
C SER A 59 -17.14 -0.29 13.96
N HIS A 60 -16.14 -0.33 13.08
CA HIS A 60 -16.05 0.58 11.93
C HIS A 60 -17.15 0.30 10.92
N LEU A 61 -17.40 -0.97 10.57
CA LEU A 61 -18.49 -1.35 9.67
C LEU A 61 -19.85 -0.88 10.20
N SER A 62 -20.09 -1.02 11.50
CA SER A 62 -21.32 -0.60 12.17
C SER A 62 -21.52 0.92 12.21
N SER A 63 -20.45 1.71 12.14
CA SER A 63 -20.51 3.18 12.20
C SER A 63 -20.68 3.86 10.84
N LEU A 64 -20.50 3.12 9.73
CA LEU A 64 -20.62 3.67 8.39
C LEU A 64 -22.05 4.14 8.10
N LYS A 65 -22.18 5.42 7.71
CA LYS A 65 -23.45 6.03 7.30
C LYS A 65 -23.75 5.87 5.80
N SER A 66 -22.99 5.03 5.10
CA SER A 66 -23.06 4.88 3.65
C SER A 66 -23.61 3.52 3.28
N ASP A 67 -24.62 3.49 2.41
CA ASP A 67 -25.13 2.26 1.78
C ASP A 67 -24.17 1.70 0.72
N LYS A 68 -22.97 2.26 0.57
CA LYS A 68 -22.00 1.79 -0.41
C LYS A 68 -21.47 0.42 0.01
N LYS A 69 -21.67 -0.55 -0.88
CA LYS A 69 -21.08 -1.88 -0.78
C LYS A 69 -19.55 -1.76 -0.64
N ILE A 70 -19.02 -2.48 0.35
CA ILE A 70 -17.58 -2.70 0.52
C ILE A 70 -17.23 -3.97 -0.27
N ASP A 71 -16.34 -3.82 -1.24
CA ASP A 71 -15.92 -4.91 -2.11
C ASP A 71 -14.80 -5.75 -1.46
N TYR A 72 -13.91 -5.08 -0.71
CA TYR A 72 -12.77 -5.71 -0.04
C TYR A 72 -12.49 -5.13 1.36
N ILE A 73 -12.01 -6.01 2.25
CA ILE A 73 -11.24 -5.68 3.44
C ILE A 73 -9.77 -5.93 3.07
N THR A 74 -8.93 -4.90 3.13
CA THR A 74 -7.55 -4.97 2.64
C THR A 74 -6.54 -4.72 3.76
N PHE A 75 -5.63 -5.67 3.96
CA PHE A 75 -4.42 -5.47 4.76
C PHE A 75 -3.41 -4.69 3.92
N VAL A 76 -3.33 -3.39 4.19
CA VAL A 76 -2.44 -2.43 3.51
C VAL A 76 -1.97 -1.40 4.54
N PRO A 77 -1.11 -1.81 5.48
CA PRO A 77 -0.69 -0.97 6.57
C PRO A 77 0.36 0.07 6.14
N ASP A 78 0.66 0.98 7.07
CA ASP A 78 1.79 1.91 7.04
C ASP A 78 3.17 1.27 7.22
N GLY A 79 3.36 0.11 6.63
CA GLY A 79 4.53 -0.74 6.78
C GLY A 79 4.40 -2.03 5.98
N GLU A 80 5.08 -3.09 6.42
CA GLU A 80 4.97 -4.41 5.79
C GLU A 80 4.03 -5.34 6.58
N PRO A 81 2.82 -5.69 6.06
CA PRO A 81 1.83 -6.46 6.82
C PRO A 81 2.32 -7.82 7.32
N THR A 82 3.24 -8.47 6.60
CA THR A 82 3.77 -9.80 6.95
C THR A 82 4.71 -9.80 8.16
N LEU A 83 5.08 -8.63 8.67
CA LEU A 83 5.79 -8.51 9.96
C LEU A 83 4.94 -8.94 11.14
N ASP A 84 3.62 -8.94 11.01
CA ASP A 84 2.72 -9.42 12.05
C ASP A 84 2.65 -10.96 12.05
N ILE A 85 2.92 -11.58 13.20
CA ILE A 85 2.76 -13.03 13.37
C ILE A 85 1.30 -13.46 13.40
N ASN A 86 0.37 -12.54 13.64
CA ASN A 86 -1.06 -12.81 13.69
C ASN A 86 -1.77 -12.61 12.35
N LEU A 87 -1.06 -12.22 11.27
CA LEU A 87 -1.68 -11.90 9.98
C LEU A 87 -2.64 -12.99 9.48
N GLY A 88 -2.19 -14.25 9.42
CA GLY A 88 -3.03 -15.36 8.92
C GLY A 88 -4.26 -15.63 9.78
N LYS A 89 -4.10 -15.56 11.11
CA LYS A 89 -5.23 -15.69 12.06
C LYS A 89 -6.24 -14.56 11.88
N THR A 90 -5.76 -13.33 11.73
CA THR A 90 -6.61 -12.16 11.54
C THR A 90 -7.33 -12.20 10.19
N ILE A 91 -6.67 -12.62 9.10
CA ILE A 91 -7.32 -12.86 7.81
C ILE A 91 -8.45 -13.89 7.96
N LEU A 92 -8.20 -15.02 8.61
CA LEU A 92 -9.22 -16.06 8.81
C LEU A 92 -10.39 -15.55 9.64
N ALA A 93 -10.14 -14.83 10.73
CA ALA A 93 -11.18 -14.26 11.59
C ALA A 93 -12.00 -13.16 10.88
N SER A 94 -11.37 -12.35 10.02
CA SER A 94 -12.06 -11.33 9.22
C SER A 94 -13.01 -11.93 8.17
N LYS A 95 -12.94 -13.23 7.84
CA LYS A 95 -13.89 -13.85 6.91
C LYS A 95 -15.33 -13.85 7.42
N GLN A 96 -15.56 -13.71 8.72
CA GLN A 96 -16.90 -13.66 9.31
C GLN A 96 -17.78 -12.51 8.77
N PHE A 97 -17.15 -11.44 8.26
CA PHE A 97 -17.88 -10.30 7.69
C PHE A 97 -18.43 -10.55 6.29
N GLY A 98 -18.13 -11.71 5.67
CA GLY A 98 -18.63 -12.05 4.33
C GLY A 98 -18.10 -11.14 3.21
N ILE A 99 -17.07 -10.33 3.47
CA ILE A 99 -16.40 -9.45 2.52
C ILE A 99 -15.08 -10.08 2.09
N LYS A 100 -14.70 -9.94 0.82
CA LYS A 100 -13.44 -10.49 0.31
C LYS A 100 -12.24 -9.85 0.99
N ILE A 101 -11.18 -10.63 1.20
CA ILE A 101 -9.96 -10.16 1.86
C ILE A 101 -8.83 -10.02 0.86
N ALA A 102 -8.17 -8.87 0.88
CA ALA A 102 -6.99 -8.58 0.08
C ALA A 102 -5.77 -8.31 0.97
N VAL A 103 -4.57 -8.64 0.48
CA VAL A 103 -3.30 -8.26 1.11
C VAL A 103 -2.39 -7.61 0.07
N ILE A 104 -1.84 -6.44 0.38
CA ILE A 104 -0.80 -5.78 -0.43
C ILE A 104 0.49 -5.86 0.38
N THR A 105 1.49 -6.58 -0.13
CA THR A 105 2.77 -6.80 0.55
C THR A 105 3.92 -6.36 -0.33
N ASN A 106 4.98 -5.83 0.30
CA ASN A 106 6.24 -5.57 -0.36
C ASN A 106 7.03 -6.86 -0.69
N ALA A 107 6.50 -8.02 -0.29
CA ALA A 107 6.99 -9.37 -0.52
C ALA A 107 8.32 -9.72 0.16
N SER A 108 8.91 -8.84 0.98
CA SER A 108 10.25 -9.06 1.55
C SER A 108 10.40 -10.31 2.42
N HIS A 109 9.30 -10.80 2.99
CA HIS A 109 9.28 -11.99 3.84
C HIS A 109 8.64 -13.21 3.17
N ILE A 110 8.24 -13.12 1.91
CA ILE A 110 7.51 -14.20 1.21
C ILE A 110 8.32 -15.51 1.11
N TRP A 111 9.64 -15.46 1.32
CA TRP A 111 10.51 -16.64 1.37
C TRP A 111 10.36 -17.45 2.67
N ILE A 112 9.67 -16.91 3.67
CA ILE A 112 9.39 -17.56 4.96
C ILE A 112 8.13 -18.43 4.81
N PRO A 113 8.20 -19.75 5.08
CA PRO A 113 7.04 -20.65 4.93
C PRO A 113 5.81 -20.21 5.72
N GLU A 114 5.99 -19.69 6.93
CA GLU A 114 4.92 -19.20 7.78
C GLU A 114 4.19 -18.01 7.14
N VAL A 115 4.92 -17.08 6.50
CA VAL A 115 4.32 -15.93 5.81
C VAL A 115 3.49 -16.40 4.62
N GLN A 116 3.96 -17.39 3.87
CA GLN A 116 3.18 -17.95 2.77
C GLN A 116 1.87 -18.57 3.29
N ASN A 117 1.94 -19.37 4.35
CA ASN A 117 0.77 -19.96 4.99
C ASN A 117 -0.22 -18.91 5.49
N ASP A 118 0.27 -17.79 6.03
CA ASP A 118 -0.56 -16.68 6.49
C ASP A 118 -1.32 -15.99 5.34
N LEU A 119 -0.75 -15.98 4.13
CA LEU A 119 -1.35 -15.34 2.96
C LEU A 119 -2.31 -16.25 2.18
N LEU A 120 -2.17 -17.58 2.28
CA LEU A 120 -3.03 -18.55 1.56
C LEU A 120 -4.55 -18.30 1.72
N PRO A 121 -5.08 -17.91 2.89
CA PRO A 121 -6.51 -17.72 3.06
C PRO A 121 -7.06 -16.45 2.40
N ALA A 122 -6.22 -15.49 1.98
CA ALA A 122 -6.67 -14.26 1.34
C ALA A 122 -7.27 -14.54 -0.04
N ASP A 123 -8.29 -13.78 -0.43
CA ASP A 123 -8.96 -13.93 -1.73
C ASP A 123 -8.17 -13.24 -2.86
N TRP A 124 -7.34 -12.25 -2.49
CA TRP A 124 -6.51 -11.48 -3.40
C TRP A 124 -5.17 -11.12 -2.74
N VAL A 125 -4.05 -11.29 -3.44
CA VAL A 125 -2.72 -10.92 -2.96
C VAL A 125 -1.98 -10.15 -4.04
N SER A 126 -1.41 -9.00 -3.67
CA SER A 126 -0.50 -8.22 -4.50
C SER A 126 0.92 -8.34 -3.99
N LEU A 127 1.80 -8.85 -4.85
CA LEU A 127 3.23 -8.93 -4.60
C LEU A 127 3.94 -7.81 -5.33
N LYS A 128 4.61 -6.97 -4.56
CA LYS A 128 5.50 -5.93 -5.09
C LYS A 128 6.74 -6.57 -5.73
N ILE A 129 7.04 -6.17 -6.97
CA ILE A 129 8.24 -6.54 -7.72
C ILE A 129 8.67 -5.31 -8.53
N ASP A 130 9.56 -4.49 -7.97
CA ASP A 130 10.02 -3.28 -8.66
C ASP A 130 11.17 -3.53 -9.63
N THR A 131 11.97 -4.56 -9.34
CA THR A 131 13.12 -4.95 -10.14
C THR A 131 13.60 -6.34 -9.71
N VAL A 132 14.33 -7.00 -10.59
CA VAL A 132 15.07 -8.23 -10.30
C VAL A 132 16.59 -7.99 -10.26
N ASP A 133 17.03 -6.75 -10.41
CA ASP A 133 18.43 -6.35 -10.31
C ASP A 133 18.75 -5.88 -8.89
N GLU A 134 19.68 -6.57 -8.22
CA GLU A 134 20.09 -6.29 -6.84
C GLU A 134 20.54 -4.84 -6.64
N SER A 135 21.26 -4.29 -7.63
CA SER A 135 21.81 -2.94 -7.53
C SER A 135 20.71 -1.88 -7.61
N ILE A 136 19.69 -2.11 -8.44
CA ILE A 136 18.51 -1.25 -8.54
C ILE A 136 17.67 -1.42 -7.28
N TRP A 137 17.46 -2.65 -6.80
CA TRP A 137 16.70 -2.96 -5.59
C TRP A 137 17.25 -2.24 -4.36
N HIS A 138 18.57 -2.25 -4.15
CA HIS A 138 19.19 -1.48 -3.07
C HIS A 138 19.00 0.04 -3.18
N LYS A 139 18.94 0.58 -4.41
CA LYS A 139 18.74 2.02 -4.64
C LYS A 139 17.29 2.44 -4.47
N ILE A 140 16.35 1.67 -5.03
CA ILE A 140 14.93 2.03 -5.09
C ILE A 140 14.18 1.60 -3.83
N ASP A 141 14.40 0.38 -3.33
CA ASP A 141 13.65 -0.19 -2.20
C ASP A 141 14.35 0.00 -0.86
N ARG A 142 15.67 0.22 -0.87
CA ARG A 142 16.51 0.42 0.32
C ARG A 142 16.17 -0.61 1.41
N PRO A 143 16.39 -1.90 1.12
CA PRO A 143 15.99 -2.98 1.99
C PRO A 143 16.85 -3.04 3.27
N HIS A 144 16.32 -3.67 4.32
CA HIS A 144 17.12 -4.06 5.46
C HIS A 144 18.29 -4.96 5.02
N GLY A 145 19.50 -4.71 5.54
CA GLY A 145 20.74 -5.31 5.04
C GLY A 145 20.86 -6.85 5.16
N SER A 146 20.01 -7.48 5.99
CA SER A 146 19.95 -8.95 6.10
C SER A 146 19.07 -9.62 5.04
N LEU A 147 18.28 -8.85 4.29
CA LEU A 147 17.45 -9.40 3.21
C LEU A 147 18.32 -9.72 1.99
N LYS A 148 17.88 -10.71 1.21
CA LYS A 148 18.55 -11.13 -0.03
C LYS A 148 17.51 -11.19 -1.14
N LEU A 149 17.69 -10.45 -2.22
CA LEU A 149 16.70 -10.41 -3.31
C LEU A 149 16.46 -11.81 -3.89
N GLU A 150 17.51 -12.59 -4.10
CA GLU A 150 17.41 -13.96 -4.62
C GLU A 150 16.44 -14.83 -3.80
N LYS A 151 16.52 -14.76 -2.46
CA LYS A 151 15.59 -15.48 -1.57
C LYS A 151 14.15 -15.02 -1.79
N ILE A 152 13.95 -13.71 -1.90
CA ILE A 152 12.63 -13.11 -2.12
C ILE A 152 12.06 -13.58 -3.47
N LEU A 153 12.83 -13.48 -4.56
CA LEU A 153 12.40 -13.92 -5.89
C LEU A 153 12.07 -15.43 -5.94
N ASN A 154 12.86 -16.25 -5.26
CA ASN A 154 12.58 -17.69 -5.11
C ASN A 154 11.30 -17.93 -4.29
N GLY A 155 11.10 -17.17 -3.22
CA GLY A 155 9.89 -17.21 -2.40
C GLY A 155 8.64 -16.83 -3.19
N ILE A 156 8.71 -15.77 -4.00
CA ILE A 156 7.64 -15.34 -4.91
C ILE A 156 7.31 -16.47 -5.90
N SER A 157 8.34 -17.05 -6.51
CA SER A 157 8.19 -18.13 -7.50
C SER A 157 7.60 -19.41 -6.91
N TYR A 158 7.85 -19.69 -5.64
CA TYR A 158 7.25 -20.82 -4.94
C TYR A 158 5.81 -20.49 -4.53
N PHE A 159 5.57 -19.32 -3.93
CA PHE A 159 4.25 -18.87 -3.50
C PHE A 159 3.25 -18.85 -4.67
N SER A 160 3.67 -18.40 -5.85
CA SER A 160 2.81 -18.36 -7.04
C SER A 160 2.32 -19.73 -7.50
N LYS A 161 3.01 -20.81 -7.15
CA LYS A 161 2.61 -22.20 -7.48
C LYS A 161 1.59 -22.75 -6.49
N ILE A 162 1.63 -22.30 -5.23
CA ILE A 162 0.77 -22.82 -4.16
C ILE A 162 -0.45 -21.95 -3.88
N TYR A 163 -0.40 -20.67 -4.23
CA TYR A 163 -1.50 -19.74 -4.04
C TYR A 163 -2.48 -19.80 -5.22
N THR A 164 -3.69 -20.27 -4.96
CA THR A 164 -4.69 -20.59 -5.99
C THR A 164 -5.74 -19.50 -6.22
N ASN A 165 -5.74 -18.44 -5.39
CA ASN A 165 -6.70 -17.35 -5.48
C ASN A 165 -6.19 -16.26 -6.45
N PHE A 166 -6.66 -15.01 -6.31
CA PHE A 166 -6.35 -13.95 -7.27
C PHE A 166 -4.98 -13.32 -6.97
N LEU A 167 -3.93 -13.77 -7.67
CA LEU A 167 -2.57 -13.22 -7.56
C LEU A 167 -2.34 -12.10 -8.55
N VAL A 168 -1.80 -10.98 -8.08
CA VAL A 168 -1.32 -9.88 -8.92
C VAL A 168 0.10 -9.48 -8.54
N THR A 169 0.75 -8.75 -9.45
CA THR A 169 2.05 -8.12 -9.19
C THR A 169 1.95 -6.61 -9.35
N GLU A 170 2.79 -5.88 -8.62
CA GLU A 170 2.89 -4.43 -8.69
C GLU A 170 4.34 -3.99 -8.87
N THR A 171 4.59 -3.16 -9.88
CA THR A 171 5.89 -2.56 -10.17
C THR A 171 5.77 -1.05 -10.13
N MET A 172 6.44 -0.40 -9.18
CA MET A 172 6.53 1.06 -9.11
C MET A 172 7.63 1.54 -10.05
N LEU A 173 7.23 2.11 -11.18
CA LEU A 173 8.16 2.69 -12.15
C LEU A 173 8.58 4.09 -11.70
N THR A 174 9.89 4.30 -11.61
CA THR A 174 10.49 5.60 -11.29
C THR A 174 11.55 5.96 -12.32
N ASN A 175 11.62 7.24 -12.66
CA ASN A 175 12.60 7.70 -13.63
C ASN A 175 14.02 7.50 -13.09
N ASN A 176 14.93 7.02 -13.94
CA ASN A 176 16.35 6.79 -13.62
C ASN A 176 16.66 5.68 -12.59
N TYR A 177 15.67 4.85 -12.19
CA TYR A 177 15.93 3.66 -11.36
C TYR A 177 15.64 2.37 -12.10
N ASN A 178 14.38 2.14 -12.52
CA ASN A 178 13.92 0.86 -13.08
C ASN A 178 13.08 1.01 -14.36
N SER A 179 13.22 2.16 -15.03
CA SER A 179 12.46 2.49 -16.25
C SER A 179 13.29 2.40 -17.54
N ASP A 180 14.55 1.96 -17.45
CA ASP A 180 15.34 1.61 -18.63
C ASP A 180 14.91 0.25 -19.20
N ARG A 181 15.15 0.07 -20.50
CA ARG A 181 14.70 -1.10 -21.26
C ARG A 181 15.18 -2.42 -20.66
N ASN A 182 16.45 -2.52 -20.28
CA ASN A 182 17.05 -3.76 -19.79
C ASN A 182 16.47 -4.15 -18.41
N SER A 183 16.27 -3.18 -17.52
CA SER A 183 15.59 -3.42 -16.24
C SER A 183 14.14 -3.89 -16.42
N LEU A 184 13.42 -3.27 -17.36
CA LEU A 184 12.04 -3.64 -17.70
C LEU A 184 11.95 -5.05 -18.31
N GLU A 185 12.84 -5.40 -19.24
CA GLU A 185 12.87 -6.73 -19.88
C GLU A 185 13.08 -7.83 -18.84
N LYS A 186 14.12 -7.72 -18.00
CA LYS A 186 14.39 -8.72 -16.94
C LYS A 186 13.23 -8.85 -15.95
N THR A 187 12.63 -7.73 -15.56
CA THR A 187 11.51 -7.73 -14.60
C THR A 187 10.27 -8.37 -15.22
N ALA A 188 9.95 -8.05 -16.48
CA ALA A 188 8.84 -8.65 -17.21
C ALA A 188 9.03 -10.16 -17.42
N GLU A 189 10.24 -10.59 -17.79
CA GLU A 189 10.59 -12.00 -17.96
C GLU A 189 10.37 -12.78 -16.66
N PHE A 190 10.83 -12.25 -15.53
CA PHE A 190 10.61 -12.87 -14.23
C PHE A 190 9.11 -12.93 -13.88
N ILE A 191 8.38 -11.83 -14.03
CA ILE A 191 6.94 -11.78 -13.72
C ILE A 191 6.14 -12.75 -14.62
N ALA A 192 6.55 -12.95 -15.87
CA ALA A 192 5.94 -13.95 -16.75
C ALA A 192 6.03 -15.38 -16.20
N THR A 193 7.10 -15.72 -15.46
CA THR A 193 7.22 -17.04 -14.80
C THR A 193 6.24 -17.25 -13.65
N ILE A 194 5.76 -16.16 -13.04
CA ILE A 194 4.80 -16.16 -11.94
C ILE A 194 3.37 -16.38 -12.46
N ASN A 195 3.11 -15.98 -13.71
CA ASN A 195 1.78 -16.01 -14.35
C ASN A 195 0.68 -15.32 -13.50
N PRO A 196 0.86 -14.05 -13.08
CA PRO A 196 -0.16 -13.34 -12.31
C PRO A 196 -1.40 -13.06 -13.16
N LYS A 197 -2.55 -12.86 -12.51
CA LYS A 197 -3.80 -12.48 -13.20
C LYS A 197 -3.69 -11.10 -13.85
N ILE A 198 -3.01 -10.17 -13.18
CA ILE A 198 -2.75 -8.82 -13.65
C ILE A 198 -1.36 -8.40 -13.14
N SER A 199 -0.58 -7.75 -13.99
CA SER A 199 0.63 -7.03 -13.61
C SER A 199 0.36 -5.53 -13.69
N TYR A 200 0.32 -4.87 -12.54
CA TYR A 200 0.10 -3.44 -12.46
C TYR A 200 1.43 -2.69 -12.60
N LEU A 201 1.45 -1.68 -13.46
CA LEU A 201 2.53 -0.70 -13.51
C LEU A 201 2.04 0.60 -12.88
N THR A 202 2.69 1.03 -11.80
CA THR A 202 2.34 2.25 -11.07
C THR A 202 3.43 3.31 -11.22
N ILE A 203 3.08 4.57 -10.99
CA ILE A 203 4.03 5.68 -10.87
C ILE A 203 3.81 6.46 -9.58
N PRO A 204 4.80 7.24 -9.10
CA PRO A 204 4.58 8.20 -8.04
C PRO A 204 3.53 9.24 -8.45
N THR A 205 2.33 9.15 -7.89
CA THR A 205 1.24 10.14 -8.06
C THR A 205 1.03 11.02 -6.83
N ARG A 206 1.83 10.76 -5.78
CA ARG A 206 1.82 11.44 -4.48
C ARG A 206 3.26 11.77 -4.08
N PRO A 207 3.48 12.74 -3.17
CA PRO A 207 4.84 13.13 -2.77
C PRO A 207 5.67 11.92 -2.32
N PRO A 208 6.80 11.63 -2.97
CA PRO A 208 7.70 10.54 -2.58
C PRO A 208 8.55 10.90 -1.34
N ALA A 209 9.15 9.90 -0.71
CA ALA A 209 10.08 10.10 0.41
C ALA A 209 11.33 10.89 0.01
N VAL A 210 11.82 10.68 -1.21
CA VAL A 210 12.98 11.33 -1.79
C VAL A 210 12.50 12.26 -2.91
N LYS A 211 12.78 13.57 -2.80
CA LYS A 211 12.20 14.60 -3.67
C LYS A 211 12.59 14.46 -5.14
N GLU A 212 13.75 13.89 -5.40
CA GLU A 212 14.33 13.66 -6.72
C GLU A 212 13.66 12.51 -7.47
N VAL A 213 12.85 11.71 -6.78
CA VAL A 213 12.08 10.63 -7.39
C VAL A 213 10.91 11.23 -8.15
N ILE A 214 10.88 10.97 -9.45
CA ILE A 214 9.81 11.43 -10.34
C ILE A 214 9.28 10.26 -11.17
N ALA A 215 8.06 10.41 -11.66
CA ALA A 215 7.49 9.47 -12.62
C ALA A 215 8.31 9.44 -13.92
N PRO A 216 8.42 8.28 -14.60
CA PRO A 216 8.95 8.22 -15.95
C PRO A 216 8.09 9.05 -16.92
N ASP A 217 8.70 9.50 -18.00
CA ASP A 217 7.99 10.15 -19.10
C ASP A 217 7.08 9.16 -19.86
N VAL A 218 6.21 9.69 -20.72
CA VAL A 218 5.22 8.91 -21.48
C VAL A 218 5.88 7.87 -22.39
N GLU A 219 7.05 8.16 -22.95
CA GLU A 219 7.77 7.23 -23.82
C GLU A 219 8.24 6.01 -23.03
N LYS A 220 8.84 6.22 -21.86
CA LYS A 220 9.26 5.14 -20.95
C LYS A 220 8.09 4.32 -20.44
N LEU A 221 6.96 4.96 -20.12
CA LEU A 221 5.75 4.25 -19.69
C LEU A 221 5.17 3.37 -20.82
N ASN A 222 5.13 3.90 -22.05
CA ASN A 222 4.73 3.11 -23.20
C ASN A 222 5.68 1.93 -23.44
N ASN A 223 7.00 2.17 -23.37
CA ASN A 223 7.99 1.10 -23.51
C ASN A 223 7.80 0.00 -22.45
N ALA A 224 7.57 0.37 -21.19
CA ALA A 224 7.27 -0.58 -20.12
C ALA A 224 6.01 -1.41 -20.42
N TYR A 225 4.92 -0.76 -20.83
CA TYR A 225 3.68 -1.46 -21.23
C TYR A 225 3.91 -2.45 -22.36
N GLN A 226 4.63 -2.05 -23.42
CA GLN A 226 4.92 -2.91 -24.57
C GLN A 226 5.81 -4.10 -24.19
N ILE A 227 6.86 -3.88 -23.38
CA ILE A 227 7.77 -4.95 -22.92
C ILE A 227 7.02 -5.98 -22.08
N PHE A 228 6.20 -5.54 -21.12
CA PHE A 228 5.42 -6.45 -20.29
C PHE A 228 4.38 -7.22 -21.12
N THR A 229 3.70 -6.54 -22.05
CA THR A 229 2.71 -7.17 -22.94
C THR A 229 3.35 -8.17 -23.90
N ALA A 230 4.55 -7.89 -24.42
CA ALA A 230 5.32 -8.81 -25.26
C ALA A 230 5.70 -10.10 -24.52
N ASN A 231 5.86 -10.02 -23.19
CA ASN A 231 6.02 -11.17 -22.30
C ASN A 231 4.69 -11.86 -21.92
N LYS A 232 3.60 -11.58 -22.65
CA LYS A 232 2.26 -12.16 -22.48
C LYS A 232 1.61 -11.86 -21.13
N LEU A 233 2.04 -10.81 -20.43
CA LEU A 233 1.41 -10.35 -19.21
C LEU A 233 0.14 -9.56 -19.52
N LYS A 234 -0.91 -9.74 -18.72
CA LYS A 234 -2.03 -8.80 -18.70
C LYS A 234 -1.61 -7.57 -17.90
N VAL A 235 -1.39 -6.44 -18.57
CA VAL A 235 -0.87 -5.21 -17.96
C VAL A 235 -1.96 -4.19 -17.74
N GLU A 236 -2.01 -3.58 -16.56
CA GLU A 236 -2.87 -2.43 -16.26
C GLU A 236 -2.02 -1.26 -15.73
N LEU A 237 -2.18 -0.08 -16.33
CA LEU A 237 -1.43 1.12 -15.96
C LEU A 237 -2.18 1.93 -14.90
N LEU A 238 -1.59 2.07 -13.72
CA LEU A 238 -2.14 2.83 -12.61
C LEU A 238 -1.46 4.22 -12.51
N LEU A 239 -1.73 5.07 -13.50
CA LEU A 239 -1.07 6.39 -13.65
C LEU A 239 -1.84 7.55 -13.01
N GLY A 240 -3.14 7.37 -12.76
CA GLY A 240 -4.02 8.40 -12.23
C GLY A 240 -4.04 8.47 -10.69
N TYR A 241 -4.49 9.63 -10.18
CA TYR A 241 -4.86 9.82 -8.77
C TYR A 241 -6.16 9.05 -8.46
N GLU A 242 -6.16 8.20 -7.43
CA GLU A 242 -7.37 7.51 -6.95
C GLU A 242 -8.32 8.57 -6.38
N GLY A 243 -9.53 8.71 -6.95
CA GLY A 243 -10.41 9.89 -6.81
C GLY A 243 -10.77 10.37 -5.40
N ASN A 244 -11.66 11.36 -5.31
CA ASN A 244 -11.89 12.11 -4.07
C ASN A 244 -13.00 11.55 -3.16
N GLU A 245 -13.51 10.35 -3.41
CA GLU A 245 -14.69 9.83 -2.73
C GLU A 245 -14.38 9.08 -1.43
N PHE A 246 -13.94 9.78 -0.40
CA PHE A 246 -13.72 9.18 0.93
C PHE A 246 -15.05 9.05 1.69
N SER A 247 -15.25 7.94 2.40
CA SER A 247 -16.40 7.75 3.29
C SER A 247 -16.23 8.50 4.60
N ALA A 248 -17.36 8.86 5.20
CA ALA A 248 -17.46 9.66 6.41
C ALA A 248 -18.14 8.83 7.51
N THR A 249 -17.53 8.81 8.70
CA THR A 249 -18.10 8.20 9.92
C THR A 249 -18.92 9.23 10.71
N GLY A 250 -18.74 10.52 10.44
CA GLY A 250 -19.27 11.62 11.25
C GLY A 250 -18.28 12.18 12.25
N ASN A 251 -17.05 11.65 12.30
CA ASN A 251 -15.95 12.21 13.08
C ASN A 251 -14.79 12.60 12.14
N PHE A 252 -14.85 13.84 11.63
CA PHE A 252 -13.88 14.32 10.64
C PHE A 252 -12.42 14.19 11.10
N ILE A 253 -12.12 14.50 12.37
CA ILE A 253 -10.74 14.46 12.90
C ILE A 253 -10.22 13.03 12.86
N GLU A 254 -11.03 12.07 13.26
CA GLU A 254 -10.65 10.65 13.23
C GLU A 254 -10.50 10.15 11.79
N ASP A 255 -11.44 10.47 10.91
CA ASP A 255 -11.42 10.06 9.51
C ASP A 255 -10.18 10.61 8.79
N ILE A 256 -9.91 11.92 8.89
CA ILE A 256 -8.77 12.53 8.23
C ILE A 256 -7.45 11.98 8.78
N LEU A 257 -7.31 11.80 10.10
CA LEU A 257 -6.08 11.28 10.68
C LEU A 257 -5.86 9.80 10.38
N ASN A 258 -6.92 9.00 10.27
CA ASN A 258 -6.80 7.59 9.90
C ASN A 258 -6.49 7.42 8.40
N ILE A 259 -7.14 8.19 7.52
CA ILE A 259 -6.86 8.15 6.09
C ILE A 259 -5.47 8.72 5.78
N THR A 260 -5.13 9.90 6.31
CA THR A 260 -3.84 10.55 6.03
C THR A 260 -2.64 9.90 6.73
N ALA A 261 -2.86 8.95 7.64
CA ALA A 261 -1.80 8.07 8.14
C ALA A 261 -1.22 7.24 7.01
N VAL A 262 -2.09 6.68 6.17
CA VAL A 262 -1.76 5.74 5.08
C VAL A 262 -1.76 6.34 3.71
N HIS A 263 -2.44 7.46 3.53
CA HIS A 263 -2.80 7.95 2.22
C HIS A 263 -2.82 9.48 2.22
N PRO A 264 -1.75 10.14 1.71
CA PRO A 264 -1.74 11.60 1.53
C PRO A 264 -3.02 12.06 0.85
N MET A 265 -3.75 13.04 1.37
CA MET A 265 -5.01 13.50 0.76
C MET A 265 -4.80 14.80 0.00
N ARG A 266 -5.25 14.88 -1.25
CA ARG A 266 -5.26 16.15 -1.99
C ARG A 266 -6.28 17.12 -1.38
N LYS A 267 -6.03 18.43 -1.49
CA LYS A 267 -6.89 19.47 -0.90
C LYS A 267 -8.38 19.31 -1.20
N ASP A 268 -8.72 19.07 -2.46
CA ASP A 268 -10.10 18.86 -2.91
C ASP A 268 -10.75 17.60 -2.31
N ALA A 269 -9.99 16.54 -2.03
CA ALA A 269 -10.46 15.39 -1.28
C ALA A 269 -10.75 15.71 0.19
N VAL A 270 -9.91 16.54 0.83
CA VAL A 270 -10.14 17.02 2.20
C VAL A 270 -11.39 17.90 2.27
N GLU A 271 -11.56 18.82 1.32
CA GLU A 271 -12.75 19.66 1.19
C GLU A 271 -14.03 18.83 1.02
N ASN A 272 -13.97 17.75 0.24
CA ASN A 272 -15.10 16.84 0.06
C ASN A 272 -15.43 16.05 1.34
N LEU A 273 -14.42 15.59 2.09
CA LEU A 273 -14.64 14.92 3.37
C LEU A 273 -15.28 15.87 4.41
N LEU A 274 -14.78 17.10 4.51
CA LEU A 274 -15.36 18.15 5.37
C LEU A 274 -16.85 18.38 5.07
N LYS A 275 -17.22 18.45 3.78
CA LYS A 275 -18.63 18.61 3.37
C LYS A 275 -19.50 17.44 3.81
N LYS A 276 -19.00 16.21 3.74
CA LYS A 276 -19.73 15.00 4.18
C LYS A 276 -19.95 14.98 5.69
N ASP A 277 -18.94 15.37 6.46
CA ASP A 277 -19.01 15.45 7.92
C ASP A 277 -19.63 16.74 8.46
N LYS A 278 -20.11 17.63 7.58
CA LYS A 278 -20.66 18.96 7.94
C LYS A 278 -19.68 19.77 8.82
N SER A 279 -18.39 19.66 8.52
CA SER A 279 -17.28 20.25 9.26
C SER A 279 -16.67 21.45 8.49
N ASN A 280 -15.80 22.24 9.16
CA ASN A 280 -15.19 23.44 8.58
C ASN A 280 -13.65 23.34 8.49
N TRP A 281 -13.06 24.05 7.54
CA TRP A 281 -11.63 24.11 7.27
C TRP A 281 -10.79 24.57 8.47
N SER A 282 -11.37 25.32 9.41
CA SER A 282 -10.71 25.72 10.66
C SER A 282 -10.21 24.53 11.49
N ILE A 283 -10.83 23.35 11.35
CA ILE A 283 -10.35 22.12 11.99
C ILE A 283 -9.02 21.66 11.34
N VAL A 284 -8.89 21.78 10.02
CA VAL A 284 -7.65 21.46 9.30
C VAL A 284 -6.53 22.41 9.70
N GLU A 285 -6.83 23.71 9.80
CA GLU A 285 -5.88 24.73 10.28
C GLU A 285 -5.38 24.40 11.68
N LYS A 286 -6.29 24.07 12.61
CA LYS A 286 -5.92 23.64 13.96
C LYS A 286 -5.01 22.41 13.95
N LEU A 287 -5.31 21.39 13.14
CA LEU A 287 -4.48 20.18 13.03
C LEU A 287 -3.08 20.49 12.44
N LEU A 288 -2.96 21.47 11.56
CA LEU A 288 -1.67 21.94 11.03
C LEU A 288 -0.88 22.71 12.09
N ASP A 289 -1.53 23.60 12.85
CA ASP A 289 -0.92 24.38 13.94
C ASP A 289 -0.42 23.46 15.07
N GLU A 290 -1.22 22.46 15.42
CA GLU A 290 -0.85 21.43 16.39
C GLU A 290 0.20 20.47 15.81
N LYS A 291 0.51 20.53 14.51
CA LYS A 291 1.43 19.62 13.80
C LYS A 291 0.97 18.16 13.79
N GLU A 292 -0.33 17.90 13.94
CA GLU A 292 -0.93 16.58 13.69
C GLU A 292 -1.00 16.27 12.19
N LEU A 293 -1.21 17.31 11.38
CA LEU A 293 -1.12 17.26 9.92
C LEU A 293 0.09 18.05 9.41
N MET A 294 0.53 17.72 8.20
CA MET A 294 1.52 18.46 7.42
C MET A 294 0.95 18.74 6.03
N GLU A 295 1.26 19.92 5.49
CA GLU A 295 0.92 20.30 4.13
C GLU A 295 2.17 20.24 3.23
N ILE A 296 2.05 19.63 2.05
CA ILE A 296 3.11 19.56 1.04
C ILE A 296 2.56 19.90 -0.34
N LYS A 297 3.28 20.73 -1.10
CA LYS A 297 3.00 21.00 -2.50
C LYS A 297 3.72 20.00 -3.41
N TYR A 298 2.99 19.34 -4.31
CA TYR A 298 3.50 18.37 -5.28
C TYR A 298 2.66 18.37 -6.55
N ASN A 299 3.31 18.40 -7.73
CA ASN A 299 2.64 18.50 -9.04
C ASN A 299 1.49 19.53 -9.06
N GLU A 300 1.80 20.77 -8.67
CA GLU A 300 0.86 21.92 -8.60
C GLU A 300 -0.31 21.78 -7.62
N ASN A 301 -0.40 20.67 -6.89
CA ASN A 301 -1.47 20.38 -5.94
C ASN A 301 -0.94 20.41 -4.50
N TYR A 302 -1.84 20.67 -3.55
CA TYR A 302 -1.57 20.59 -2.11
C TYR A 302 -2.05 19.24 -1.56
N PHE A 303 -1.20 18.60 -0.76
CA PHE A 303 -1.45 17.33 -0.10
C PHE A 303 -1.33 17.48 1.41
N TYR A 304 -2.24 16.83 2.15
CA TYR A 304 -2.29 16.76 3.60
C TYR A 304 -1.94 15.36 4.08
N LEU A 305 -1.06 15.28 5.07
CA LEU A 305 -0.44 14.06 5.55
C LEU A 305 -0.46 14.04 7.07
N ARG A 306 -0.63 12.88 7.70
CA ARG A 306 -0.43 12.77 9.15
C ARG A 306 1.04 12.92 9.50
N ASN A 307 1.32 13.65 10.58
CA ASN A 307 2.66 13.72 11.14
C ASN A 307 2.99 12.47 11.96
N LEU A 308 3.43 11.41 11.28
CA LEU A 308 3.74 10.12 11.90
C LEU A 308 4.87 10.20 12.95
N LYS A 309 5.77 11.19 12.86
CA LYS A 309 6.80 11.42 13.89
C LYS A 309 6.20 11.93 15.19
N LYS A 310 5.27 12.89 15.11
CA LYS A 310 4.54 13.38 16.28
C LYS A 310 3.73 12.25 16.91
N TRP A 311 2.99 11.50 16.09
CA TRP A 311 2.17 10.37 16.55
C TRP A 311 2.97 9.33 17.35
N ARG A 312 4.15 8.91 16.87
CA ARG A 312 5.04 7.95 17.57
C ARG A 312 5.65 8.49 18.87
N ASN A 313 5.76 9.80 19.05
CA ASN A 313 6.25 10.37 20.30
C ASN A 313 5.15 10.44 21.37
N SER A 314 3.89 10.30 20.96
CA SER A 314 2.71 10.44 21.83
C SER A 314 2.02 9.12 22.15
N ASN A 315 2.45 8.00 21.53
CA ASN A 315 1.91 6.65 21.71
C ASN A 315 3.04 5.62 21.70
#